data_AF-A0A813UW55-F1
#
_entry.id   AF-A0A813UW55-F1
#
_cell.length_a   1.000
_cell.length_b   1.000
_cell.length_c   1.000
_cell.angle_alpha   90.00
_cell.angle_beta   90.00
_cell.angle_gamma   90.00
#
_symmetry.space_group_name_H-M   'P 1'
#
loop_
_entity.id
_entity.type
_entity.pdbx_description
1 polymer ?
#
loop_
_entity_poly.entity_id
_entity_poly.type
_entity_poly.pdbx_seq_one_letter_code
_entity_poly.pdbx_strand_id
1 'polypeptide(L)' 'MKIFKRSDHSAVIYNSSMYIFDGLDEYRYNNLFKFDFDTHIRTEIKAKDESKLSLKRCKHSACIYDNMMYIFGG' A
#
# COMPACT_ATOMS: atom_id res chain seq x y z
N MET A 1 -16.12 9.35 3.12
CA MET A 1 -14.79 8.70 3.08
C MET A 1 -14.85 7.44 3.93
N LYS A 2 -14.94 6.25 3.31
CA LYS A 2 -15.03 4.97 4.05
C LYS A 2 -13.63 4.54 4.48
N ILE A 3 -13.35 4.55 5.78
CA ILE A 3 -12.08 4.08 6.34
C ILE A 3 -12.18 2.57 6.47
N PHE A 4 -11.46 1.83 5.62
CA PHE A 4 -11.30 0.38 5.80
C PHE A 4 -10.27 0.16 6.90
N LYS A 5 -10.71 -0.29 8.08
CA LYS A 5 -9.83 -0.66 9.19
C LYS A 5 -9.11 -1.95 8.80
N ARG A 6 -7.79 -1.88 8.63
CA ARG A 6 -6.92 -3.02 8.32
C ARG A 6 -5.71 -3.00 9.25
N SER A 7 -5.25 -4.17 9.70
CA SER A 7 -4.01 -4.35 10.46
C SER A 7 -2.91 -4.95 9.59
N ASP A 8 -1.68 -5.05 10.13
CA ASP A 8 -0.55 -5.75 9.49
C ASP A 8 -0.21 -5.23 8.09
N HIS A 9 -0.43 -3.93 7.87
CA HIS A 9 -0.04 -3.24 6.65
C HIS A 9 1.33 -2.59 6.77
N SER A 10 1.94 -2.33 5.62
CA SER A 10 3.20 -1.59 5.54
C SER A 10 2.98 -0.26 4.84
N ALA A 11 3.68 0.77 5.28
CA ALA A 11 3.68 2.07 4.61
C ALA A 11 5.09 2.62 4.48
N VAL A 12 5.30 3.41 3.44
CA VAL A 12 6.53 4.16 3.21
C VAL A 12 6.17 5.61 2.87
N ILE A 13 7.06 6.55 3.19
CA ILE A 13 6.91 7.95 2.80
C ILE A 13 7.85 8.22 1.62
N TYR A 14 7.29 8.75 0.54
CA TYR A 14 8.05 9.17 -0.64
C TYR A 14 7.55 10.55 -1.09
N ASN A 15 8.45 11.53 -1.14
CA ASN A 15 8.12 12.95 -1.32
C ASN A 15 7.06 13.41 -0.29
N SER A 16 6.08 14.22 -0.70
CA SER A 16 4.97 14.71 0.15
C SER A 16 3.80 13.73 0.24
N SER A 17 4.07 12.42 0.21
CA SER A 17 3.00 11.42 0.22
C SER A 17 3.39 10.14 0.94
N MET A 18 2.41 9.52 1.58
CA MET A 18 2.50 8.18 2.13
C MET A 18 1.93 7.16 1.15
N TYR A 19 2.67 6.08 0.94
CA TYR A 19 2.25 4.94 0.13
C TYR A 19 2.00 3.77 1.07
N ILE A 20 0.78 3.26 1.07
CA ILE A 20 0.30 2.21 1.97
C ILE A 20 0.03 0.98 1.13
N PHE A 21 0.87 -0.04 1.28
CA PHE A 21 0.62 -1.35 0.69
C PHE A 21 0.01 -2.24 1.74
N ASP A 22 -1.25 -2.58 1.45
CA ASP A 22 -2.24 -3.43 2.09
C ASP A 22 -1.99 -4.15 3.41
N GLY A 23 -2.99 -4.84 3.95
CA GLY A 23 -2.86 -5.68 5.13
C GLY A 23 -4.03 -6.66 5.24
N LEU A 24 -4.51 -6.83 6.47
CA LEU A 24 -5.50 -7.80 6.86
C LEU A 24 -6.74 -7.12 7.45
N ASP A 25 -7.93 -7.48 6.96
CA ASP A 25 -9.17 -7.44 7.76
C ASP A 25 -9.76 -8.87 7.90
N GLU A 26 -11.04 -9.09 7.63
CA GLU A 26 -11.59 -10.41 7.30
C GLU A 26 -10.82 -11.11 6.17
N TYR A 27 -10.27 -10.35 5.22
CA TYR A 27 -9.48 -10.87 4.10
C TYR A 27 -8.10 -10.23 4.00
N ARG A 28 -7.18 -10.93 3.33
CA ARG A 28 -5.93 -10.35 2.85
C ARG A 28 -6.18 -9.61 1.54
N TYR A 29 -5.43 -8.55 1.30
CA TYR A 29 -5.56 -7.78 0.08
C TYR A 29 -4.16 -7.40 -0.47
N ASN A 30 -4.12 -6.77 -1.64
CA ASN A 30 -2.91 -6.34 -2.37
C ASN A 30 -3.06 -4.97 -3.06
N ASN A 31 -3.98 -4.14 -2.57
CA ASN A 31 -4.20 -2.76 -2.98
C ASN A 31 -3.05 -1.86 -2.52
N LEU A 32 -2.72 -0.89 -3.36
CA LEU A 32 -1.80 0.20 -3.06
C LEU A 32 -2.58 1.51 -2.93
N PHE A 33 -2.42 2.22 -1.83
CA PHE A 33 -3.01 3.55 -1.63
C PHE A 33 -1.93 4.61 -1.53
N LYS A 34 -2.21 5.78 -2.11
CA LYS A 34 -1.47 7.01 -1.88
C LYS A 34 -2.30 7.91 -0.97
N PHE A 35 -1.68 8.44 0.08
CA PHE A 35 -2.21 9.53 0.88
C PHE A 35 -1.32 10.75 0.67
N ASP A 36 -1.91 11.82 0.16
CA ASP A 36 -1.24 13.08 -0.10
C ASP A 36 -1.35 13.98 1.13
N PHE A 37 -0.21 14.42 1.68
CA PHE A 37 -0.19 15.14 2.96
C PHE A 37 -0.73 16.57 2.85
N ASP A 38 -0.62 17.19 1.68
CA ASP A 38 -1.06 18.57 1.48
C ASP A 38 -2.58 18.61 1.33
N THR A 39 -3.11 17.77 0.44
CA THR A 39 -4.54 17.74 0.12
C THR A 39 -5.36 16.88 1.09
N HIS A 40 -4.71 16.03 1.88
CA HIS A 40 -5.34 15.01 2.72
C HIS A 40 -6.22 14.02 1.92
N ILE A 41 -5.96 13.91 0.62
CA ILE A 41 -6.69 13.03 -0.29
C ILE A 41 -6.03 11.66 -0.29
N ARG A 42 -6.86 10.63 -0.11
CA ARG A 42 -6.48 9.23 -0.34
C ARG A 42 -6.94 8.79 -1.72
N THR A 43 -6.03 8.20 -2.49
CA THR A 43 -6.30 7.65 -3.82
C THR A 43 -5.81 6.21 -3.89
N GLU A 44 -6.61 5.32 -4.48
CA GLU A 44 -6.16 3.97 -4.81
C GLU A 44 -5.32 4.00 -6.09
N ILE A 45 -4.10 3.46 -6.03
CA ILE A 45 -3.24 3.27 -7.19
C ILE A 45 -3.54 1.90 -7.78
N LYS A 46 -4.15 1.89 -8.97
CA LYS A 46 -4.39 0.65 -9.72
C LYS A 46 -3.15 0.25 -10.51
N ALA A 47 -2.85 -1.04 -10.53
CA ALA A 47 -1.81 -1.57 -11.41
C ALA A 47 -2.21 -1.34 -12.87
N LYS A 48 -1.21 -1.03 -13.71
CA LYS A 48 -1.42 -0.95 -15.18
C LYS A 48 -1.75 -2.30 -15.78
N ASP A 49 -1.23 -3.36 -15.18
CA ASP A 49 -1.37 -4.75 -15.60
C ASP A 49 -1.73 -5.60 -14.39
N GLU A 50 -2.99 -6.02 -14.29
CA GLU A 50 -3.49 -6.82 -13.17
C GLU A 50 -2.88 -8.22 -13.12
N SER A 51 -2.35 -8.73 -14.25
CA SER A 51 -1.70 -10.04 -14.28
C SER A 51 -0.37 -10.09 -13.50
N LYS A 52 0.20 -8.92 -13.21
CA LYS A 52 1.46 -8.75 -12.45
C LYS A 52 1.24 -8.38 -10.99
N LEU A 53 -0.01 -8.36 -10.52
CA LEU A 53 -0.28 -8.09 -9.11
C LEU A 53 0.32 -9.18 -8.23
N SER A 54 0.98 -8.77 -7.15
CA SER A 54 1.44 -9.70 -6.13
C SER A 54 0.26 -10.42 -5.50
N LEU A 55 0.47 -11.65 -5.02
CA LEU A 55 -0.51 -12.32 -4.16
C LEU A 55 -0.82 -11.48 -2.92
N LYS A 56 -2.08 -11.58 -2.48
CA LYS A 56 -2.60 -10.98 -1.24
C LYS A 56 -1.77 -11.47 -0.04
N ARG A 57 -1.31 -10.54 0.80
CA ARG A 57 -0.37 -10.80 1.90
C ARG A 57 -0.63 -9.89 3.10
N CYS A 58 -0.02 -10.20 4.24
CA CYS A 58 -0.05 -9.39 5.46
C CYS A 58 1.21 -9.68 6.29
N LYS A 59 1.52 -8.84 7.29
CA LYS A 59 2.72 -8.98 8.15
C LYS A 59 4.03 -8.90 7.36
N HIS A 60 4.00 -8.19 6.23
CA HIS A 60 5.16 -7.85 5.42
C HIS A 60 5.80 -6.55 5.90
N SER A 61 7.03 -6.32 5.45
CA SER A 61 7.74 -5.05 5.61
C SER A 61 7.88 -4.38 4.26
N ALA A 62 8.06 -3.06 4.25
CA ALA A 62 8.35 -2.32 3.03
C ALA A 62 9.44 -1.27 3.24
N CYS A 63 10.20 -1.00 2.18
CA CYS A 63 11.19 0.05 2.13
C CYS A 63 11.17 0.76 0.77
N ILE A 64 11.80 1.93 0.69
CA ILE A 64 12.03 2.63 -0.57
C ILE A 64 13.51 2.51 -0.92
N TYR A 65 13.77 2.21 -2.18
CA TYR A 65 15.09 2.30 -2.78
C TYR A 65 14.94 2.67 -4.26
N ASP A 66 15.77 3.60 -4.75
CA ASP A 66 15.77 4.06 -6.15
C ASP A 66 14.38 4.35 -6.73
N ASN A 67 13.59 5.16 -6.00
CA ASN A 67 12.24 5.57 -6.37
C ASN A 67 11.22 4.41 -6.51
N MET A 68 11.55 3.23 -5.99
CA MET A 68 10.70 2.05 -5.95
C MET A 68 10.39 1.65 -4.51
N MET A 69 9.14 1.29 -4.27
CA MET A 69 8.73 0.63 -3.03
C MET A 69 8.93 -0.87 -3.19
N TYR A 70 9.70 -1.46 -2.27
CA TYR A 70 9.88 -2.90 -2.18
C TYR A 70 9.10 -3.45 -1.00
N ILE A 71 8.49 -4.62 -1.20
CA ILE A 71 7.72 -5.33 -0.18
C ILE A 71 8.37 -6.69 0.03
N PHE A 72 8.68 -7.03 1.28
CA PHE A 72 9.38 -8.26 1.65
C PHE A 72 8.62 -9.04 2.73
N GLY A 73 8.60 -10.36 2.55
CA GLY A 73 7.85 -11.29 3.41
C GLY A 73 6.34 -11.23 3.17
N GLY A 74 5.59 -11.81 4.13
CA GLY A 74 4.14 -11.88 4.11
C GLY A 74 3.53 -12.87 3.13
#